data_AF-A0A8T2JUI5-F1
#
_entry.id   AF-A0A8T2JUI5-F1
#
_cell.length_a   1.000
_cell.length_b   1.000
_cell.length_c   1.000
_cell.angle_alpha   90.00
_cell.angle_beta   90.00
_cell.angle_gamma   90.00
#
_symmetry.space_group_name_H-M   'P 1'
#
loop_
_entity.id
_entity.type
_entity.pdbx_description
1 polymer ?
#
loop_
_entity_poly.entity_id
_entity_poly.type
_entity_poly.pdbx_seq_one_letter_code
_entity_poly.pdbx_strand_id
1 'polypeptide(L)'
;MPPKKKGKGGASGKTKEKEVLKRNAEPLPDQTKEFYLVQIRDLEERVVRYQSKWDEICSKEQLKESQYNQLSNDTKDIVSFLKQTLNHRIDEITDLNQQLSDLQEAKIAEKDAYEAQLGQVRHEFEDTKERLSSENMLLAGKLASLEEFRVQKEELMAKCASLEEKLKQQEQEHKETLYILEKKAVLDKDRLKKEMVQRLNTVAAEFRRVSNNQTTETTKRTIRENVSISSQLTKMSEKCLDLITENDLLKDHNANLTKQVEMFEENEKELVKNNLSNQKVIRMLTEKCQQQKEMLDLSIQTQHTLNELQLEHHNLKEESQELKQKVRTLEEESLRNQQEKETVSSELEEERQRRLAVDAILCQAATSLKDLLLEKNGDCKEDGDGTKLERQNRMLQEMLMLLDSSAILGFGPSLQNFQSTKGYSLDPGISPKDNRKPVSQILKGPGIPSHYQIGNLGLVPRQDVAIAVLSKIGMLSKTTRLGPLRRTPDTPKELISWTQEENPIKLSVIPEISPSPSSKLVTMGK
;
A
#
# COMPACT_ATOMS: atom_id res chain seq x y z
N MET A 1 -46.33 47.31 7.32
CA MET A 1 -46.74 47.47 8.74
C MET A 1 -46.26 48.83 9.25
N PRO A 2 -47.17 49.76 9.62
CA PRO A 2 -46.87 51.02 10.32
C PRO A 2 -47.08 50.85 11.86
N PRO A 3 -46.84 51.86 12.74
CA PRO A 3 -47.92 52.81 13.04
C PRO A 3 -47.55 54.25 13.54
N LYS A 4 -48.36 55.22 13.08
CA LYS A 4 -49.13 56.27 13.80
C LYS A 4 -48.50 57.18 14.88
N LYS A 5 -48.73 58.51 14.72
CA LYS A 5 -49.72 59.38 15.46
C LYS A 5 -49.68 60.82 14.88
N LYS A 6 -50.78 61.38 14.34
CA LYS A 6 -51.87 62.21 14.96
C LYS A 6 -51.36 63.51 15.62
N GLY A 7 -51.91 64.72 15.42
CA GLY A 7 -53.18 65.20 14.82
C GLY A 7 -53.10 66.71 14.47
N LYS A 8 -53.96 67.26 13.58
CA LYS A 8 -55.24 67.97 13.85
C LYS A 8 -55.11 69.01 14.99
N GLY A 9 -55.45 70.30 14.88
CA GLY A 9 -56.31 71.06 13.97
C GLY A 9 -57.00 72.18 14.81
N GLY A 10 -57.53 73.24 14.18
CA GLY A 10 -58.39 74.25 14.81
C GLY A 10 -57.95 75.68 14.50
N ALA A 11 -58.58 76.40 13.57
CA ALA A 11 -59.90 77.02 13.64
C ALA A 11 -59.97 78.22 14.60
N SER A 12 -60.30 79.36 13.99
CA SER A 12 -60.63 80.66 14.56
C SER A 12 -61.49 80.63 15.81
N GLY A 13 -61.12 81.45 16.81
CA GLY A 13 -61.97 81.80 17.94
C GLY A 13 -61.60 83.21 18.44
N LYS A 14 -62.56 84.12 18.31
CA LYS A 14 -62.63 85.46 18.95
C LYS A 14 -62.30 85.32 20.46
N THR A 15 -61.78 86.29 21.20
CA THR A 15 -62.44 87.54 21.62
C THR A 15 -61.58 88.14 22.75
N LYS A 16 -61.38 89.48 22.78
CA LYS A 16 -61.18 90.39 23.96
C LYS A 16 -60.11 89.99 25.02
N GLU A 17 -59.29 90.87 25.57
CA GLU A 17 -59.47 92.27 25.93
C GLU A 17 -58.09 92.83 26.34
N LYS A 18 -57.91 94.14 26.08
CA LYS A 18 -57.14 95.11 26.89
C LYS A 18 -55.78 94.69 27.46
N GLU A 19 -54.74 95.39 27.02
CA GLU A 19 -54.24 96.46 27.89
C GLU A 19 -53.76 97.67 27.08
N VAL A 20 -54.44 98.77 27.36
CA VAL A 20 -54.13 100.11 26.89
C VAL A 20 -52.99 100.61 27.77
N LEU A 21 -51.79 100.75 27.21
CA LEU A 21 -50.77 101.64 27.75
C LEU A 21 -50.10 102.39 26.59
N LYS A 22 -50.90 103.26 25.96
CA LYS A 22 -50.40 104.52 25.40
C LYS A 22 -49.92 105.37 26.58
N ARG A 23 -48.65 105.24 26.94
CA ARG A 23 -47.91 106.34 27.58
C ARG A 23 -47.28 107.16 26.46
N ASN A 24 -47.83 108.35 26.29
CA ASN A 24 -47.11 109.56 25.89
C ASN A 24 -46.11 109.35 24.74
N ALA A 25 -46.64 109.23 23.53
CA ALA A 25 -45.96 109.83 22.40
C ALA A 25 -45.99 111.35 22.65
N GLU A 26 -44.99 111.82 23.39
CA GLU A 26 -44.40 113.13 23.10
C GLU A 26 -44.33 113.24 21.58
N PRO A 27 -44.76 114.35 20.97
CA PRO A 27 -44.66 114.52 19.53
C PRO A 27 -43.16 114.60 19.19
N LEU A 28 -42.54 113.42 19.01
CA LEU A 28 -41.46 113.29 18.06
C LEU A 28 -42.01 113.92 16.78
N PRO A 29 -41.31 114.93 16.22
CA PRO A 29 -41.79 115.67 15.05
C PRO A 29 -42.37 114.70 14.01
N ASP A 30 -43.49 115.04 13.35
CA ASP A 30 -44.11 114.18 12.33
C ASP A 30 -43.09 113.72 11.26
N GLN A 31 -42.03 114.52 11.05
CA GLN A 31 -40.87 114.19 10.24
C GLN A 31 -40.08 112.95 10.72
N THR A 32 -39.93 112.73 12.03
CA THR A 32 -39.22 111.57 12.61
C THR A 32 -40.06 110.30 12.48
N LYS A 33 -41.38 110.39 12.63
CA LYS A 33 -42.29 109.25 12.47
C LYS A 33 -42.43 108.80 11.01
N GLU A 34 -42.55 109.75 10.08
CA GLU A 34 -42.52 109.48 8.64
C GLU A 34 -41.17 108.87 8.21
N PHE A 35 -40.05 109.36 8.75
CA PHE A 35 -38.73 108.77 8.53
C PHE A 35 -38.67 107.29 8.94
N TYR A 36 -39.16 106.93 10.13
CA TYR A 36 -39.22 105.54 10.57
C TYR A 36 -40.20 104.70 9.74
N LEU A 37 -41.33 105.24 9.27
CA LEU A 37 -42.26 104.53 8.39
C LEU A 37 -41.68 104.25 7.00
N VAL A 38 -40.91 105.18 6.44
CA VAL A 38 -40.16 104.96 5.19
C VAL A 38 -39.06 103.92 5.41
N GLN A 39 -38.36 103.98 6.55
CA GLN A 39 -37.35 102.98 6.92
C GLN A 39 -37.96 101.59 7.12
N ILE A 40 -39.13 101.48 7.76
CA ILE A 40 -39.87 100.22 7.92
C ILE A 40 -40.24 99.68 6.55
N ARG A 41 -40.77 100.51 5.63
CA ARG A 41 -41.10 100.08 4.26
C ARG A 41 -39.89 99.59 3.48
N ASP A 42 -38.74 100.27 3.56
CA ASP A 42 -37.51 99.82 2.90
C ASP A 42 -36.99 98.50 3.51
N LEU A 43 -37.06 98.34 4.83
CA LEU A 43 -36.70 97.10 5.52
C LEU A 43 -37.66 95.95 5.16
N GLU A 44 -38.96 96.19 5.11
CA GLU A 44 -39.98 95.24 4.67
C GLU A 44 -39.75 94.81 3.22
N GLU A 45 -39.46 95.75 2.32
CA GLU A 45 -39.13 95.44 0.93
C GLU A 45 -37.82 94.62 0.83
N ARG A 46 -36.82 94.92 1.67
CA ARG A 46 -35.59 94.12 1.80
C ARG A 46 -35.90 92.70 2.29
N VAL A 47 -36.78 92.54 3.27
CA VAL A 47 -37.21 91.23 3.77
C VAL A 47 -37.90 90.43 2.66
N VAL A 48 -38.82 91.05 1.91
CA VAL A 48 -39.49 90.40 0.77
C VAL A 48 -38.48 90.00 -0.31
N ARG A 49 -37.52 90.87 -0.65
CA ARG A 49 -36.43 90.52 -1.59
C ARG A 49 -35.59 89.34 -1.10
N TYR A 50 -35.29 89.27 0.19
CA TYR A 50 -34.56 88.14 0.76
C TYR A 50 -35.41 86.86 0.82
N GLN A 51 -36.71 86.96 1.08
CA GLN A 51 -37.64 85.82 1.03
C GLN A 51 -37.75 85.27 -0.39
N SER A 52 -38.00 86.11 -1.40
CA SER A 52 -38.05 85.66 -2.79
C SER A 52 -36.72 85.02 -3.24
N LYS A 53 -35.59 85.57 -2.80
CA LYS A 53 -34.27 84.99 -3.09
C LYS A 53 -34.06 83.65 -2.36
N TRP A 54 -34.56 83.53 -1.13
CA TRP A 54 -34.50 82.28 -0.37
C TRP A 54 -35.39 81.20 -1.00
N ASP A 55 -36.61 81.54 -1.41
CA ASP A 55 -37.54 80.65 -2.13
C ASP A 55 -36.96 80.19 -3.47
N GLU A 56 -36.31 81.08 -4.20
CA GLU A 56 -35.59 80.76 -5.44
C GLU A 56 -34.43 79.79 -5.20
N ILE A 57 -33.62 80.02 -4.14
CA ILE A 57 -32.53 79.13 -3.76
C ILE A 57 -33.07 77.76 -3.35
N CYS A 58 -34.13 77.71 -2.54
CA CYS A 58 -34.75 76.45 -2.12
C CYS A 58 -35.33 75.67 -3.29
N SER A 59 -35.97 76.35 -4.24
CA SER A 59 -36.50 75.71 -5.45
C SER A 59 -35.36 75.12 -6.31
N LYS A 60 -34.23 75.84 -6.44
CA LYS A 60 -33.05 75.35 -7.16
C LYS A 60 -32.37 74.19 -6.44
N GLU A 61 -32.32 74.22 -5.11
CA GLU A 61 -31.77 73.14 -4.29
C GLU A 61 -32.62 71.88 -4.41
N GLN A 62 -33.94 71.98 -4.28
CA GLN A 62 -34.87 70.86 -4.50
C GLN A 62 -34.75 70.26 -5.91
N LEU A 63 -34.63 71.11 -6.94
CA LEU A 63 -34.44 70.62 -8.31
C LEU A 63 -33.12 69.85 -8.46
N LYS A 64 -32.02 70.35 -7.90
CA LYS A 64 -30.73 69.66 -7.90
C LYS A 64 -30.77 68.36 -7.11
N GLU A 65 -31.44 68.34 -5.97
CA GLU A 65 -31.61 67.13 -5.16
C GLU A 65 -32.44 66.09 -5.92
N SER A 66 -33.51 66.50 -6.60
CA SER A 66 -34.28 65.61 -7.47
C SER A 66 -33.45 65.06 -8.63
N GLN A 67 -32.63 65.90 -9.28
CA GLN A 67 -31.73 65.45 -10.36
C GLN A 67 -30.67 64.48 -9.85
N TYR A 68 -30.08 64.75 -8.67
CA TYR A 68 -29.11 63.86 -8.05
C TYR A 68 -29.74 62.51 -7.67
N ASN A 69 -30.96 62.54 -7.11
CA ASN A 69 -31.69 61.32 -6.78
C ASN A 69 -32.06 60.51 -8.03
N GLN A 70 -32.48 61.17 -9.11
CA GLN A 70 -32.69 60.49 -10.41
C GLN A 70 -31.40 59.84 -10.90
N LEU A 71 -30.29 60.59 -10.97
CA LEU A 71 -29.00 60.03 -11.41
C LEU A 71 -28.54 58.87 -10.50
N SER A 72 -28.75 58.98 -9.19
CA SER A 72 -28.43 57.92 -8.22
C SER A 72 -29.29 56.66 -8.45
N ASN A 73 -30.56 56.83 -8.81
CA ASN A 73 -31.44 55.70 -9.13
C ASN A 73 -31.06 55.09 -10.49
N ASP A 74 -30.87 55.89 -11.53
CA ASP A 74 -30.46 55.42 -12.85
C ASP A 74 -29.12 54.64 -12.78
N THR A 75 -28.16 55.14 -12.00
CA THR A 75 -26.88 54.44 -11.78
C THR A 75 -27.08 53.13 -11.03
N LYS A 76 -27.93 53.08 -10.00
CA LYS A 76 -28.28 51.81 -9.31
C LYS A 76 -28.95 50.82 -10.26
N ASP A 77 -29.87 51.28 -11.09
CA ASP A 77 -30.60 50.45 -12.04
C ASP A 77 -29.65 49.88 -13.10
N ILE A 78 -28.79 50.72 -13.68
CA ILE A 78 -27.74 50.28 -14.62
C ILE A 78 -26.81 49.26 -13.95
N VAL A 79 -26.33 49.53 -12.74
CA VAL A 79 -25.46 48.61 -12.00
C VAL A 79 -26.19 47.29 -11.70
N SER A 80 -27.46 47.33 -11.33
CA SER A 80 -28.25 46.13 -11.08
C SER A 80 -28.45 45.28 -12.34
N PHE A 81 -28.74 45.91 -13.47
CA PHE A 81 -28.88 45.25 -14.77
C PHE A 81 -27.56 44.63 -15.23
N LEU A 82 -26.45 45.36 -15.10
CA LEU A 82 -25.12 44.83 -15.45
C LEU A 82 -24.73 43.67 -14.54
N LYS A 83 -24.99 43.75 -13.23
CA LYS A 83 -24.76 42.63 -12.29
C LYS A 83 -25.62 41.42 -12.63
N GLN A 84 -26.89 41.61 -12.93
CA GLN A 84 -27.79 40.52 -13.29
C GLN A 84 -27.36 39.86 -14.60
N THR A 85 -26.97 40.66 -15.60
CA THR A 85 -26.45 40.15 -16.88
C THR A 85 -25.13 39.42 -16.68
N LEU A 86 -24.22 39.96 -15.88
CA LEU A 86 -22.95 39.32 -15.56
C LEU A 86 -23.16 37.97 -14.86
N ASN A 87 -24.02 37.92 -13.84
CA ASN A 87 -24.34 36.68 -13.14
C ASN A 87 -24.97 35.66 -14.08
N HIS A 88 -25.91 36.07 -14.93
CA HIS A 88 -26.49 35.17 -15.92
C HIS A 88 -25.44 34.57 -16.87
N ARG A 89 -24.45 35.36 -17.30
CA ARG A 89 -23.32 34.85 -18.11
C ARG A 89 -22.40 33.94 -17.33
N ILE A 90 -22.19 34.19 -16.03
CA ILE A 90 -21.41 33.29 -15.16
C ILE A 90 -22.13 31.96 -15.04
N ASP A 91 -23.44 31.96 -14.79
CA ASP A 91 -24.25 30.75 -14.68
C ASP A 91 -24.23 29.94 -15.99
N GLU A 92 -24.37 30.62 -17.14
CA GLU A 92 -24.26 30.01 -18.47
C GLU A 92 -22.87 29.38 -18.70
N ILE A 93 -21.79 30.08 -18.29
CA ILE A 93 -20.43 29.55 -18.38
C ILE A 93 -20.27 28.32 -17.47
N THR A 94 -20.85 28.33 -16.26
CA THR A 94 -20.77 27.18 -15.36
C THR A 94 -21.53 25.98 -15.90
N ASP A 95 -22.72 26.19 -16.47
CA ASP A 95 -23.52 25.13 -17.08
C ASP A 95 -22.82 24.52 -18.29
N LEU A 96 -22.26 25.36 -19.17
CA LEU A 96 -21.49 24.89 -20.33
C LEU A 96 -20.22 24.14 -19.92
N ASN A 97 -19.51 24.59 -18.88
CA ASN A 97 -18.35 23.88 -18.36
C ASN A 97 -18.74 22.53 -17.75
N GLN A 98 -19.86 22.45 -17.03
CA GLN A 98 -20.36 21.19 -16.49
C GLN A 98 -20.71 20.22 -17.62
N GLN A 99 -21.46 20.67 -18.63
CA GLN A 99 -21.79 19.86 -19.81
C GLN A 99 -20.54 19.37 -20.55
N LEU A 100 -19.51 20.21 -20.67
CA LEU A 100 -18.23 19.83 -21.27
C LEU A 100 -17.54 18.74 -20.44
N SER A 101 -17.50 18.91 -19.12
CA SER A 101 -16.94 17.90 -18.19
C SER A 101 -17.67 16.57 -18.32
N ASP A 102 -19.01 16.58 -18.27
CA ASP A 102 -19.84 15.37 -18.37
C ASP A 102 -19.62 14.66 -19.73
N LEU A 103 -19.54 15.43 -20.82
CA LEU A 103 -19.28 14.90 -22.16
C LEU A 103 -17.86 14.31 -22.27
N GLN A 104 -16.88 14.91 -21.59
CA GLN A 104 -15.51 14.41 -21.56
C GLN A 104 -15.41 13.12 -20.74
N GLU A 105 -16.09 13.04 -19.60
CA GLU A 105 -16.20 11.82 -18.80
C GLU A 105 -16.89 10.70 -19.57
N ALA A 106 -18.02 11.00 -20.24
CA ALA A 106 -18.72 10.03 -21.08
C ALA A 106 -17.83 9.49 -22.21
N LYS A 107 -17.06 10.38 -22.87
CA LYS A 107 -16.09 9.98 -23.90
C LYS A 107 -15.00 9.07 -23.35
N ILE A 108 -14.47 9.36 -22.15
CA ILE A 108 -13.46 8.51 -21.51
C ILE A 108 -14.06 7.15 -21.19
N ALA A 109 -15.26 7.10 -20.60
CA ALA A 109 -15.95 5.86 -20.28
C ALA A 109 -16.25 5.01 -21.53
N GLU A 110 -16.66 5.62 -22.64
CA GLU A 110 -16.90 4.91 -23.91
C GLU A 110 -15.58 4.36 -24.48
N LYS A 111 -14.51 5.14 -24.42
CA LYS A 111 -13.18 4.71 -24.85
C LYS A 111 -12.70 3.51 -24.01
N ASP A 112 -12.82 3.58 -22.69
CA ASP A 112 -12.42 2.50 -21.78
C ASP A 112 -13.26 1.24 -22.02
N ALA A 113 -14.55 1.38 -22.32
CA ALA A 113 -15.42 0.27 -22.69
C ALA A 113 -14.99 -0.39 -24.01
N TYR A 114 -14.63 0.38 -25.04
CA TYR A 114 -14.10 -0.17 -26.29
C TYR A 114 -12.73 -0.82 -26.11
N GLU A 115 -11.84 -0.23 -25.30
CA GLU A 115 -10.54 -0.83 -24.99
C GLU A 115 -10.71 -2.16 -24.24
N ALA A 116 -11.66 -2.25 -23.30
CA ALA A 116 -12.01 -3.49 -22.61
C ALA A 116 -12.57 -4.55 -23.58
N GLN A 117 -13.50 -4.18 -24.47
CA GLN A 117 -14.02 -5.10 -25.49
C GLN A 117 -12.92 -5.59 -26.44
N LEU A 118 -12.04 -4.70 -26.89
CA LEU A 118 -10.90 -5.05 -27.73
C LEU A 118 -9.94 -5.99 -26.99
N GLY A 119 -9.68 -5.72 -25.70
CA GLY A 119 -8.90 -6.59 -24.83
C GLY A 119 -9.51 -7.98 -24.69
N GLN A 120 -10.82 -8.05 -24.46
CA GLN A 120 -11.56 -9.31 -24.38
C GLN A 120 -11.46 -10.11 -25.68
N VAL A 121 -11.75 -9.50 -26.84
CA VAL A 121 -11.69 -10.18 -28.14
C VAL A 121 -10.27 -10.66 -28.45
N ARG A 122 -9.25 -9.88 -28.09
CA ARG A 122 -7.84 -10.32 -28.24
C ARG A 122 -7.52 -11.52 -27.36
N HIS A 123 -8.00 -11.53 -26.11
CA HIS A 123 -7.80 -12.64 -25.20
C HIS A 123 -8.51 -13.90 -25.70
N GLU A 124 -9.78 -13.80 -26.09
CA GLU A 124 -10.55 -14.91 -26.66
C GLU A 124 -9.89 -15.45 -27.93
N PHE A 125 -9.36 -14.57 -28.79
CA PHE A 125 -8.62 -14.99 -29.98
C PHE A 125 -7.34 -15.75 -29.62
N GLU A 126 -6.54 -15.26 -28.68
CA GLU A 126 -5.32 -15.95 -28.27
C GLU A 126 -5.64 -17.30 -27.61
N ASP A 127 -6.66 -17.38 -26.76
CA ASP A 127 -7.11 -18.64 -26.16
C ASP A 127 -7.57 -19.64 -27.22
N THR A 128 -8.32 -19.20 -28.23
CA THR A 128 -8.76 -20.08 -29.32
C THR A 128 -7.58 -20.58 -30.15
N LYS A 129 -6.58 -19.72 -30.38
CA LYS A 129 -5.35 -20.05 -31.09
C LYS A 129 -4.51 -21.04 -30.29
N GLU A 130 -4.33 -20.83 -28.98
CA GLU A 130 -3.63 -21.77 -28.10
C GLU A 130 -4.34 -23.13 -28.05
N ARG A 131 -5.68 -23.13 -27.94
CA ARG A 131 -6.49 -24.35 -27.99
C ARG A 131 -6.30 -25.11 -29.31
N LEU A 132 -6.44 -24.45 -30.45
CA LEU A 132 -6.25 -25.06 -31.77
C LEU A 132 -4.80 -25.52 -31.99
N SER A 133 -3.82 -24.78 -31.48
CA SER A 133 -2.40 -25.16 -31.52
C SER A 133 -2.16 -26.44 -30.71
N SER A 134 -2.74 -26.54 -29.51
CA SER A 134 -2.64 -27.74 -28.67
C SER A 134 -3.30 -28.95 -29.33
N GLU A 135 -4.45 -28.77 -29.98
CA GLU A 135 -5.13 -29.82 -30.73
C GLU A 135 -4.32 -30.28 -31.94
N ASN A 136 -3.74 -29.34 -32.70
CA ASN A 136 -2.83 -29.67 -33.80
C ASN A 136 -1.60 -30.44 -33.32
N MET A 137 -1.01 -30.06 -32.17
CA MET A 137 0.12 -30.79 -31.62
C MET A 137 -0.25 -32.21 -31.20
N LEU A 138 -1.44 -32.39 -30.61
CA LEU A 138 -1.96 -33.71 -30.25
C LEU A 138 -2.25 -34.56 -31.49
N LEU A 139 -2.87 -33.99 -32.53
CA LEU A 139 -3.11 -34.66 -33.79
C LEU A 139 -1.81 -35.03 -34.50
N ALA A 140 -0.79 -34.17 -34.47
CA ALA A 140 0.54 -34.49 -34.99
C ALA A 140 1.17 -35.68 -34.24
N GLY A 141 1.03 -35.73 -32.91
CA GLY A 141 1.47 -36.88 -32.10
C GLY A 141 0.73 -38.17 -32.47
N LYS A 142 -0.60 -38.12 -32.64
CA LYS A 142 -1.41 -39.26 -33.11
C LYS A 142 -0.96 -39.72 -34.50
N LEU A 143 -0.71 -38.79 -35.42
CA LEU A 143 -0.26 -39.11 -36.77
C LEU A 143 1.12 -39.78 -36.77
N ALA A 144 2.05 -39.30 -35.94
CA ALA A 144 3.35 -39.95 -35.75
C ALA A 144 3.21 -41.38 -35.23
N SER A 145 2.34 -41.62 -34.23
CA SER A 145 2.09 -42.98 -33.72
C SER A 145 1.43 -43.91 -34.76
N LEU A 146 0.59 -43.35 -35.64
CA LEU A 146 -0.05 -44.10 -36.71
C LEU A 146 0.96 -44.46 -37.80
N GLU A 147 1.88 -43.55 -38.13
CA GLU A 147 2.96 -43.81 -39.07
C GLU A 147 3.92 -44.87 -38.53
N GLU A 148 4.26 -44.82 -37.24
CA GLU A 148 5.06 -45.86 -36.59
C GLU A 148 4.35 -47.22 -36.65
N PHE A 149 3.05 -47.26 -36.36
CA PHE A 149 2.26 -48.49 -36.49
C PHE A 149 2.23 -49.01 -37.94
N ARG A 150 2.12 -48.11 -38.94
CA ARG A 150 2.17 -48.48 -40.36
C ARG A 150 3.50 -49.14 -40.71
N VAL A 151 4.62 -48.54 -40.30
CA VAL A 151 5.97 -49.08 -40.53
C VAL A 151 6.14 -50.45 -39.86
N GLN A 152 5.75 -50.57 -38.58
CA GLN A 152 5.82 -51.85 -37.85
C GLN A 152 5.00 -52.95 -38.52
N LYS A 153 3.80 -52.61 -39.02
CA LYS A 153 2.96 -53.55 -39.77
C LYS A 153 3.66 -54.00 -41.06
N GLU A 154 4.24 -53.09 -41.81
CA GLU A 154 4.96 -53.41 -43.06
C GLU A 154 6.19 -54.29 -42.80
N GLU A 155 6.96 -53.99 -41.77
CA GLU A 155 8.08 -54.84 -41.35
C GLU A 155 7.62 -56.25 -40.96
N LEU A 156 6.52 -56.37 -40.21
CA LEU A 156 5.97 -57.66 -39.82
C LEU A 156 5.48 -58.45 -41.03
N MET A 157 4.78 -57.79 -41.97
CA MET A 157 4.33 -58.42 -43.22
C MET A 157 5.51 -58.88 -44.07
N ALA A 158 6.59 -58.09 -44.16
CA ALA A 158 7.81 -58.46 -44.86
C ALA A 158 8.49 -59.68 -44.20
N LYS A 159 8.56 -59.71 -42.86
CA LYS A 159 9.08 -60.86 -42.10
C LYS A 159 8.24 -62.12 -42.38
N CYS A 160 6.91 -62.02 -42.35
CA CYS A 160 6.01 -63.15 -42.65
C CYS A 160 6.25 -63.67 -44.07
N ALA A 161 6.28 -62.78 -45.07
CA ALA A 161 6.56 -63.17 -46.46
C ALA A 161 7.93 -63.85 -46.61
N SER A 162 8.95 -63.38 -45.90
CA SER A 162 10.28 -64.01 -45.92
C SER A 162 10.30 -65.41 -45.29
N LEU A 163 9.50 -65.64 -44.23
CA LEU A 163 9.37 -66.92 -43.57
C LEU A 163 8.58 -67.91 -44.42
N GLU A 164 7.50 -67.46 -45.06
CA GLU A 164 6.72 -68.26 -46.00
C GLU A 164 7.59 -68.72 -47.19
N GLU A 165 8.44 -67.84 -47.71
CA GLU A 165 9.36 -68.17 -48.80
C GLU A 165 10.41 -69.19 -48.36
N LYS A 166 11.02 -69.01 -47.17
CA LYS A 166 11.95 -70.01 -46.60
C LYS A 166 11.28 -71.37 -46.38
N LEU A 167 10.03 -71.37 -45.90
CA LEU A 167 9.28 -72.59 -45.68
C LEU A 167 9.00 -73.31 -47.01
N LYS A 168 8.59 -72.58 -48.06
CA LYS A 168 8.43 -73.15 -49.41
C LYS A 168 9.74 -73.72 -49.95
N GLN A 169 10.86 -73.03 -49.75
CA GLN A 169 12.19 -73.52 -50.15
C GLN A 169 12.53 -74.82 -49.42
N GLN A 170 12.35 -74.88 -48.10
CA GLN A 170 12.56 -76.10 -47.32
C GLN A 170 11.64 -77.25 -47.76
N GLU A 171 10.37 -76.99 -48.02
CA GLU A 171 9.45 -78.01 -48.56
C GLU A 171 9.92 -78.56 -49.91
N GLN A 172 10.43 -77.68 -50.78
CA GLN A 172 10.95 -78.08 -52.10
C GLN A 172 12.25 -78.90 -51.95
N GLU A 173 13.19 -78.46 -51.12
CA GLU A 173 14.41 -79.20 -50.79
C GLU A 173 14.09 -80.58 -50.18
N HIS A 174 13.10 -80.65 -49.28
CA HIS A 174 12.65 -81.92 -48.70
C HIS A 174 12.02 -82.85 -49.75
N LYS A 175 11.20 -82.33 -50.66
CA LYS A 175 10.65 -83.13 -51.78
C LYS A 175 11.75 -83.66 -52.69
N GLU A 176 12.76 -82.83 -53.00
CA GLU A 176 13.89 -83.23 -53.82
C GLU A 176 14.77 -84.29 -53.13
N THR A 177 15.07 -84.11 -51.84
CA THR A 177 15.82 -85.10 -51.06
C THR A 177 15.07 -86.42 -50.94
N LEU A 178 13.75 -86.39 -50.68
CA LEU A 178 12.91 -87.60 -50.70
C LEU A 178 12.97 -88.30 -52.05
N TYR A 179 12.83 -87.57 -53.16
CA TYR A 179 12.92 -88.14 -54.50
C TYR A 179 14.29 -88.78 -54.78
N ILE A 180 15.38 -88.12 -54.37
CA ILE A 180 16.75 -88.67 -54.49
C ILE A 180 16.92 -89.92 -53.65
N LEU A 181 16.43 -89.92 -52.41
CA LEU A 181 16.48 -91.07 -51.49
C LEU A 181 15.66 -92.25 -52.02
N GLU A 182 14.45 -92.00 -52.52
CA GLU A 182 13.60 -93.02 -53.15
C GLU A 182 14.29 -93.61 -54.38
N LYS A 183 14.81 -92.76 -55.27
CA LYS A 183 15.58 -93.20 -56.45
C LYS A 183 16.79 -94.04 -56.04
N LYS A 184 17.55 -93.58 -55.05
CA LYS A 184 18.72 -94.31 -54.53
C LYS A 184 18.29 -95.66 -53.92
N ALA A 185 17.23 -95.70 -53.13
CA ALA A 185 16.71 -96.92 -52.53
C ALA A 185 16.25 -97.93 -53.58
N VAL A 186 15.62 -97.48 -54.67
CA VAL A 186 15.24 -98.34 -55.81
C VAL A 186 16.49 -98.90 -56.50
N LEU A 187 17.46 -98.05 -56.80
CA LEU A 187 18.73 -98.47 -57.43
C LEU A 187 19.53 -99.42 -56.54
N ASP A 188 19.61 -99.13 -55.24
CA ASP A 188 20.28 -99.98 -54.26
C ASP A 188 19.57 -101.31 -54.09
N LYS A 189 18.23 -101.33 -54.04
CA LYS A 189 17.45 -102.58 -54.02
C LYS A 189 17.75 -103.44 -55.25
N ASP A 190 17.82 -102.84 -56.44
CA ASP A 190 18.16 -103.58 -57.66
C ASP A 190 19.63 -104.00 -57.71
N ARG A 191 20.55 -103.17 -57.22
CA ARG A 191 21.95 -103.54 -57.03
C ARG A 191 22.08 -104.70 -56.06
N LEU A 192 21.42 -104.65 -54.90
CA LEU A 192 21.43 -105.73 -53.90
C LEU A 192 20.82 -107.02 -54.46
N LYS A 193 19.74 -106.96 -55.26
CA LYS A 193 19.22 -108.15 -55.94
C LYS A 193 20.26 -108.74 -56.89
N LYS A 194 20.92 -107.91 -57.71
CA LYS A 194 21.99 -108.35 -58.62
C LYS A 194 23.17 -108.94 -57.86
N GLU A 195 23.63 -108.27 -56.80
CA GLU A 195 24.69 -108.75 -55.92
C GLU A 195 24.28 -110.02 -55.17
N MET A 196 23.04 -110.16 -54.71
CA MET A 196 22.53 -111.37 -54.07
C MET A 196 22.52 -112.54 -55.04
N VAL A 197 22.05 -112.33 -56.27
CA VAL A 197 22.11 -113.36 -57.33
C VAL A 197 23.57 -113.70 -57.66
N GLN A 198 24.44 -112.70 -57.80
CA GLN A 198 25.85 -112.91 -58.06
C GLN A 198 26.54 -113.63 -56.91
N ARG A 199 26.26 -113.26 -55.65
CA ARG A 199 26.76 -113.90 -54.43
C ARG A 199 26.19 -115.28 -54.25
N LEU A 200 24.94 -115.56 -54.59
CA LEU A 200 24.42 -116.93 -54.62
C LEU A 200 25.17 -117.75 -55.66
N ASN A 201 25.47 -117.19 -56.84
CA ASN A 201 26.28 -117.86 -57.85
C ASN A 201 27.74 -118.04 -57.42
N THR A 202 28.34 -117.04 -56.75
CA THR A 202 29.71 -117.16 -56.22
C THR A 202 29.76 -118.04 -55.00
N VAL A 203 28.78 -118.03 -54.09
CA VAL A 203 28.66 -118.97 -52.96
C VAL A 203 28.37 -120.35 -53.47
N ALA A 204 27.64 -120.54 -54.58
CA ALA A 204 27.55 -121.85 -55.23
C ALA A 204 28.90 -122.28 -55.81
N ALA A 205 29.68 -121.35 -56.40
CA ALA A 205 31.02 -121.62 -56.92
C ALA A 205 32.08 -121.80 -55.80
N GLU A 206 31.93 -121.08 -54.69
CA GLU A 206 32.77 -121.11 -53.51
C GLU A 206 32.35 -122.27 -52.61
N PHE A 207 31.10 -122.72 -52.53
CA PHE A 207 30.78 -124.02 -51.91
C PHE A 207 31.53 -125.14 -52.65
N ARG A 208 31.68 -125.01 -53.98
CA ARG A 208 32.52 -125.91 -54.78
C ARG A 208 34.03 -125.68 -54.57
N ARG A 209 34.47 -124.50 -54.10
CA ARG A 209 35.90 -124.09 -54.01
C ARG A 209 36.48 -124.01 -52.60
N VAL A 210 35.70 -123.60 -51.60
CA VAL A 210 35.93 -123.59 -50.14
C VAL A 210 35.79 -125.00 -49.56
N SER A 211 35.00 -125.88 -50.19
CA SER A 211 35.22 -127.32 -50.07
C SER A 211 36.65 -127.72 -50.44
N ASN A 212 37.39 -126.86 -51.14
CA ASN A 212 38.69 -127.18 -51.74
C ASN A 212 39.86 -126.30 -51.22
N ASN A 213 39.66 -125.28 -50.36
CA ASN A 213 40.76 -124.40 -49.92
C ASN A 213 40.47 -123.61 -48.62
N GLN A 214 40.61 -124.29 -47.49
CA GLN A 214 40.52 -123.71 -46.14
C GLN A 214 41.89 -123.24 -45.64
N THR A 215 42.15 -121.92 -45.58
CA THR A 215 43.26 -121.32 -44.81
C THR A 215 42.85 -119.99 -44.17
N THR A 216 42.15 -120.07 -43.06
CA THR A 216 41.44 -119.00 -42.31
C THR A 216 42.30 -118.15 -41.37
N GLU A 217 43.63 -118.09 -41.57
CA GLU A 217 44.55 -117.51 -40.56
C GLU A 217 44.98 -116.07 -40.86
N THR A 218 45.27 -115.71 -42.12
CA THR A 218 45.74 -114.36 -42.49
C THR A 218 44.69 -113.27 -42.25
N THR A 219 43.41 -113.58 -42.48
CA THR A 219 42.29 -112.64 -42.30
C THR A 219 42.09 -112.22 -40.84
N LYS A 220 42.40 -113.11 -39.88
CA LYS A 220 42.22 -112.82 -38.45
C LYS A 220 43.21 -111.76 -37.94
N ARG A 221 44.40 -111.66 -38.53
CA ARG A 221 45.45 -110.72 -38.08
C ARG A 221 45.11 -109.27 -38.46
N THR A 222 44.71 -109.02 -39.70
CA THR A 222 44.33 -107.68 -40.20
C THR A 222 43.13 -107.09 -39.46
N ILE A 223 42.20 -107.93 -39.00
CA ILE A 223 41.03 -107.49 -38.22
C ILE A 223 41.47 -106.90 -36.88
N ARG A 224 42.44 -107.52 -36.19
CA ARG A 224 42.88 -107.05 -34.86
C ARG A 224 43.57 -105.69 -34.92
N GLU A 225 44.41 -105.45 -35.92
CA GLU A 225 45.12 -104.17 -36.07
C GLU A 225 44.14 -103.03 -36.42
N ASN A 226 43.16 -103.27 -37.29
CA ASN A 226 42.12 -102.29 -37.62
C ASN A 226 41.24 -101.94 -36.41
N VAL A 227 40.89 -102.92 -35.57
CA VAL A 227 40.12 -102.69 -34.34
C VAL A 227 40.90 -101.80 -33.37
N SER A 228 42.22 -102.00 -33.25
CA SER A 228 43.07 -101.17 -32.38
C SER A 228 43.15 -99.72 -32.85
N ILE A 229 43.38 -99.49 -34.15
CA ILE A 229 43.46 -98.13 -34.72
C ILE A 229 42.10 -97.43 -34.62
N SER A 230 41.01 -98.15 -34.93
CA SER A 230 39.65 -97.60 -34.81
C SER A 230 39.35 -97.17 -33.38
N SER A 231 39.74 -97.97 -32.38
CA SER A 231 39.56 -97.61 -30.97
C SER A 231 40.32 -96.35 -30.58
N GLN A 232 41.54 -96.15 -31.08
CA GLN A 232 42.32 -94.93 -30.81
C GLN A 232 41.71 -93.70 -31.50
N LEU A 233 41.21 -93.86 -32.74
CA LEU A 233 40.55 -92.78 -33.47
C LEU A 233 39.26 -92.34 -32.77
N THR A 234 38.46 -93.29 -32.26
CA THR A 234 37.27 -92.99 -31.48
C THR A 234 37.61 -92.14 -30.25
N LYS A 235 38.63 -92.53 -29.47
CA LYS A 235 39.06 -91.76 -28.28
C LYS A 235 39.54 -90.36 -28.63
N MET A 236 40.23 -90.18 -29.77
CA MET A 236 40.64 -88.85 -30.21
C MET A 236 39.47 -88.00 -30.69
N SER A 237 38.50 -88.62 -31.37
CA SER A 237 37.27 -87.96 -31.80
C SER A 237 36.43 -87.49 -30.61
N GLU A 238 36.33 -88.31 -29.56
CA GLU A 238 35.63 -87.96 -28.31
C GLU A 238 36.26 -86.72 -27.66
N LYS A 239 37.58 -86.71 -27.48
CA LYS A 239 38.29 -85.53 -26.93
C LYS A 239 38.14 -84.27 -27.79
N CYS A 240 38.13 -84.43 -29.11
CA CYS A 240 37.90 -83.30 -30.02
C CYS A 240 36.49 -82.73 -29.83
N LEU A 241 35.50 -83.60 -29.64
CA LEU A 241 34.12 -83.20 -29.40
C LEU A 241 33.98 -82.49 -28.05
N ASP A 242 34.60 -83.00 -26.98
CA ASP A 242 34.61 -82.36 -25.67
C ASP A 242 35.18 -80.93 -25.74
N LEU A 243 36.33 -80.73 -26.41
CA LEU A 243 36.94 -79.41 -26.59
C LEU A 243 36.07 -78.46 -27.41
N ILE A 244 35.35 -78.95 -28.42
CA ILE A 244 34.39 -78.14 -29.18
C ILE A 244 33.26 -77.69 -28.26
N THR A 245 32.69 -78.60 -27.46
CA THR A 245 31.61 -78.24 -26.52
C THR A 245 32.06 -77.23 -25.47
N GLU A 246 33.28 -77.37 -24.92
CA GLU A 246 33.85 -76.39 -23.99
C GLU A 246 34.06 -75.03 -24.66
N ASN A 247 34.55 -75.02 -25.90
CA ASN A 247 34.73 -73.78 -26.65
C ASN A 247 33.40 -73.07 -26.94
N ASP A 248 32.36 -73.82 -27.27
CA ASP A 248 31.02 -73.27 -27.51
C ASP A 248 30.41 -72.72 -26.21
N LEU A 249 30.56 -73.42 -25.08
CA LEU A 249 30.15 -72.91 -23.76
C LEU A 249 30.90 -71.63 -23.38
N LEU A 250 32.20 -71.55 -23.67
CA LEU A 250 33.00 -70.34 -23.41
C LEU A 250 32.57 -69.18 -24.31
N LYS A 251 32.23 -69.44 -25.58
CA LYS A 251 31.67 -68.41 -26.48
C LYS A 251 30.33 -67.90 -25.98
N ASP A 252 29.44 -68.78 -25.56
CA ASP A 252 28.14 -68.41 -25.00
C ASP A 252 28.30 -67.59 -23.72
N HIS A 253 29.22 -67.99 -22.84
CA HIS A 253 29.54 -67.23 -21.64
C HIS A 253 30.09 -65.84 -21.99
N ASN A 254 31.04 -65.75 -22.92
CA ASN A 254 31.61 -64.47 -23.35
C ASN A 254 30.56 -63.54 -24.01
N ALA A 255 29.66 -64.10 -24.83
CA ALA A 255 28.55 -63.36 -25.42
C ALA A 255 27.59 -62.82 -24.35
N ASN A 256 27.31 -63.61 -23.31
CA ASN A 256 26.51 -63.16 -22.17
C ASN A 256 27.21 -62.07 -21.36
N LEU A 257 28.52 -62.17 -21.12
CA LEU A 257 29.29 -61.10 -20.47
C LEU A 257 29.26 -59.81 -21.29
N THR A 258 29.42 -59.91 -22.61
CA THR A 258 29.39 -58.74 -23.50
C THR A 258 28.04 -58.04 -23.42
N LYS A 259 26.93 -58.79 -23.45
CA LYS A 259 25.57 -58.23 -23.26
C LYS A 259 25.40 -57.57 -21.89
N GLN A 260 25.95 -58.15 -20.82
CA GLN A 260 25.89 -57.54 -19.49
C GLN A 260 26.65 -56.22 -19.43
N VAL A 261 27.85 -56.16 -20.04
CA VAL A 261 28.63 -54.92 -20.13
C VAL A 261 27.86 -53.85 -20.91
N GLU A 262 27.29 -54.19 -22.06
CA GLU A 262 26.46 -53.26 -22.85
C GLU A 262 25.28 -52.70 -22.04
N MET A 263 24.54 -53.55 -21.31
CA MET A 263 23.45 -53.07 -20.45
C MET A 263 23.94 -52.17 -19.30
N PHE A 264 25.10 -52.47 -18.70
CA PHE A 264 25.66 -51.60 -17.67
C PHE A 264 26.10 -50.25 -18.22
N GLU A 265 26.70 -50.20 -19.41
CA GLU A 265 27.07 -48.94 -20.07
C GLU A 265 25.83 -48.09 -20.42
N GLU A 266 24.75 -48.72 -20.87
CA GLU A 266 23.48 -48.01 -21.13
C GLU A 266 22.87 -47.44 -19.86
N ASN A 267 22.82 -48.24 -18.79
CA ASN A 267 22.37 -47.80 -17.47
C ASN A 267 23.23 -46.66 -16.92
N GLU A 268 24.56 -46.71 -17.09
CA GLU A 268 25.45 -45.63 -16.68
C GLU A 268 25.16 -44.34 -17.46
N LYS A 269 24.99 -44.43 -18.79
CA LYS A 269 24.62 -43.28 -19.63
C LYS A 269 23.30 -42.67 -19.19
N GLU A 270 22.30 -43.47 -18.87
CA GLU A 270 21.01 -43.00 -18.37
C GLU A 270 21.15 -42.36 -16.98
N LEU A 271 21.92 -42.97 -16.07
CA LEU A 271 22.18 -42.43 -14.74
C LEU A 271 22.90 -41.07 -14.82
N VAL A 272 23.88 -40.91 -15.71
CA VAL A 272 24.58 -39.65 -15.95
C VAL A 272 23.62 -38.58 -16.49
N LYS A 273 22.74 -38.93 -17.45
CA LYS A 273 21.71 -38.01 -17.97
C LYS A 273 20.76 -37.55 -16.85
N ASN A 274 20.27 -38.49 -16.05
CA ASN A 274 19.38 -38.21 -14.92
C ASN A 274 20.08 -37.38 -13.83
N ASN A 275 21.37 -37.65 -13.57
CA ASN A 275 22.17 -36.86 -12.64
C ASN A 275 22.34 -35.43 -13.15
N LEU A 276 22.63 -35.25 -14.43
CA LEU A 276 22.79 -33.93 -15.06
C LEU A 276 21.47 -33.14 -15.04
N SER A 277 20.34 -33.76 -15.33
CA SER A 277 19.03 -33.09 -15.22
C SER A 277 18.73 -32.71 -13.77
N ASN A 278 18.98 -33.59 -12.81
CA ASN A 278 18.80 -33.30 -11.40
C ASN A 278 19.72 -32.16 -10.94
N GLN A 279 20.97 -32.12 -11.39
CA GLN A 279 21.90 -31.03 -11.09
C GLN A 279 21.43 -29.69 -11.67
N LYS A 280 20.83 -29.68 -12.88
CA LYS A 280 20.20 -28.49 -13.45
C LYS A 280 19.03 -28.01 -12.59
N VAL A 281 18.15 -28.92 -12.17
CA VAL A 281 17.01 -28.60 -11.28
C VAL A 281 17.50 -28.05 -9.95
N ILE A 282 18.50 -28.68 -9.31
CA ILE A 282 19.09 -28.18 -8.06
C ILE A 282 19.65 -26.77 -8.27
N ARG A 283 20.34 -26.51 -9.37
CA ARG A 283 20.89 -25.18 -9.68
C ARG A 283 19.79 -24.13 -9.83
N MET A 284 18.73 -24.44 -10.59
CA MET A 284 17.58 -23.55 -10.75
C MET A 284 16.88 -23.28 -9.42
N LEU A 285 16.67 -24.31 -8.59
CA LEU A 285 16.07 -24.17 -7.27
C LEU A 285 16.96 -23.34 -6.33
N THR A 286 18.28 -23.57 -6.37
CA THR A 286 19.25 -22.80 -5.57
C THR A 286 19.21 -21.32 -5.95
N GLU A 287 19.20 -21.02 -7.26
CA GLU A 287 19.09 -19.64 -7.76
C GLU A 287 17.75 -19.01 -7.36
N LYS A 288 16.64 -19.75 -7.43
CA LYS A 288 15.33 -19.28 -6.97
C LYS A 288 15.30 -19.01 -5.48
N CYS A 289 15.90 -19.87 -4.65
CA CYS A 289 16.01 -19.63 -3.21
C CYS A 289 16.86 -18.38 -2.92
N GLN A 290 17.92 -18.14 -3.69
CA GLN A 290 18.75 -16.96 -3.53
C GLN A 290 18.00 -15.68 -3.92
N GLN A 291 17.29 -15.68 -5.05
CA GLN A 291 16.40 -14.58 -5.44
C GLN A 291 15.33 -14.30 -4.38
N GLN A 292 14.71 -15.34 -3.82
CA GLN A 292 13.72 -15.18 -2.74
C GLN A 292 14.33 -14.59 -1.47
N LYS A 293 15.57 -14.97 -1.13
CA LYS A 293 16.28 -14.42 0.02
C LYS A 293 16.60 -12.94 -0.17
N GLU A 294 17.10 -12.55 -1.34
CA GLU A 294 17.35 -11.14 -1.68
C GLU A 294 16.06 -10.30 -1.62
N MET A 295 14.95 -10.84 -2.14
CA MET A 295 13.63 -10.21 -2.05
C MET A 295 13.16 -10.05 -0.59
N LEU A 296 13.38 -11.06 0.25
CA LEU A 296 13.04 -11.01 1.66
C LEU A 296 13.89 -9.96 2.39
N ASP A 297 15.19 -9.93 2.15
CA ASP A 297 16.11 -8.95 2.74
C ASP A 297 15.71 -7.51 2.35
N LEU A 298 15.34 -7.29 1.08
CA LEU A 298 14.80 -6.01 0.62
C LEU A 298 13.46 -5.66 1.30
N SER A 299 12.56 -6.65 1.45
CA SER A 299 11.30 -6.45 2.16
C SER A 299 11.51 -6.09 3.64
N ILE A 300 12.50 -6.68 4.30
CA ILE A 300 12.85 -6.35 5.69
C ILE A 300 13.42 -4.93 5.78
N GLN A 301 14.31 -4.55 4.87
CA GLN A 301 14.87 -3.20 4.82
C GLN A 301 13.79 -2.15 4.58
N THR A 302 12.90 -2.37 3.62
CA THR A 302 11.76 -1.46 3.35
C THR A 302 10.78 -1.38 4.52
N GLN A 303 10.54 -2.48 5.24
CA GLN A 303 9.73 -2.46 6.45
C GLN A 303 10.41 -1.66 7.56
N HIS A 304 11.74 -1.79 7.71
CA HIS A 304 12.50 -1.01 8.68
C HIS A 304 12.40 0.49 8.40
N THR A 305 12.64 0.92 7.16
CA THR A 305 12.55 2.34 6.78
C THR A 305 11.13 2.88 6.92
N LEU A 306 10.11 2.06 6.62
CA LEU A 306 8.71 2.43 6.83
C LEU A 306 8.39 2.62 8.33
N ASN A 307 8.91 1.76 9.20
CA ASN A 307 8.75 1.90 10.66
C ASN A 307 9.46 3.16 11.18
N GLU A 308 10.68 3.45 10.69
CA GLU A 308 11.41 4.68 11.04
C GLU A 308 10.61 5.92 10.62
N LEU A 309 10.09 5.94 9.39
CA LEU A 309 9.29 7.04 8.88
C LEU A 309 7.96 7.20 9.65
N GLN A 310 7.33 6.09 10.06
CA GLN A 310 6.14 6.13 10.91
C GLN A 310 6.43 6.74 12.29
N LEU A 311 7.59 6.42 12.88
CA LEU A 311 8.04 7.00 14.14
C LEU A 311 8.28 8.50 14.00
N GLU A 312 8.97 8.93 12.93
CA GLU A 312 9.18 10.35 12.63
C GLU A 312 7.86 11.09 12.43
N HIS A 313 6.93 10.50 11.66
CA HIS A 313 5.60 11.08 11.46
C HIS A 313 4.82 11.19 12.78
N HIS A 314 4.93 10.19 13.66
CA HIS A 314 4.30 10.24 14.98
C HIS A 314 4.87 11.40 15.81
N ASN A 315 6.20 11.52 15.89
CA ASN A 315 6.88 12.60 16.60
C ASN A 315 6.47 13.98 16.04
N LEU A 316 6.48 14.17 14.72
CA LEU A 316 6.04 15.42 14.08
C LEU A 316 4.58 15.76 14.40
N LYS A 317 3.72 14.74 14.51
CA LYS A 317 2.31 14.93 14.85
C LYS A 317 2.16 15.38 16.31
N GLU A 318 2.93 14.81 17.23
CA GLU A 318 2.99 15.24 18.63
C GLU A 318 3.50 16.68 18.76
N GLU A 319 4.60 17.02 18.08
CA GLU A 319 5.13 18.39 18.03
C GLU A 319 4.11 19.38 17.46
N SER A 320 3.43 19.02 16.37
CA SER A 320 2.37 19.85 15.79
C SER A 320 1.21 20.06 16.76
N GLN A 321 0.85 19.03 17.53
CA GLN A 321 -0.20 19.12 18.55
C GLN A 321 0.24 20.00 19.73
N GLU A 322 1.48 19.88 20.18
CA GLU A 322 2.05 20.72 21.23
C GLU A 322 2.12 22.20 20.79
N LEU A 323 2.56 22.45 19.55
CA LEU A 323 2.55 23.79 18.96
C LEU A 323 1.12 24.35 18.87
N LYS A 324 0.14 23.55 18.43
CA LYS A 324 -1.27 23.96 18.41
C LYS A 324 -1.79 24.30 19.80
N GLN A 325 -1.40 23.55 20.83
CA GLN A 325 -1.77 23.87 22.22
C GLN A 325 -1.13 25.18 22.67
N LYS A 326 0.16 25.40 22.39
CA LYS A 326 0.87 26.66 22.70
C LYS A 326 0.22 27.86 22.01
N VAL A 327 -0.18 27.73 20.75
CA VAL A 327 -0.90 28.78 20.03
C VAL A 327 -2.23 29.11 20.70
N ARG A 328 -3.03 28.10 21.08
CA ARG A 328 -4.31 28.34 21.79
C ARG A 328 -4.09 29.04 23.13
N THR A 329 -3.09 28.63 23.91
CA THR A 329 -2.82 29.29 25.20
C THR A 329 -2.40 30.74 25.01
N LEU A 330 -1.60 31.04 23.97
CA LEU A 330 -1.22 32.42 23.63
C LEU A 330 -2.40 33.24 23.12
N GLU A 331 -3.30 32.64 22.34
CA GLU A 331 -4.55 33.28 21.90
C GLU A 331 -5.46 33.63 23.10
N GLU A 332 -5.61 32.70 24.05
CA GLU A 332 -6.35 32.94 25.31
C GLU A 332 -5.71 34.04 26.16
N GLU A 333 -4.38 34.06 26.29
CA GLU A 333 -3.65 35.12 26.98
C GLU A 333 -3.80 36.48 26.28
N SER A 334 -3.70 36.50 24.94
CA SER A 334 -3.93 37.72 24.16
C SER A 334 -5.34 38.26 24.37
N LEU A 335 -6.35 37.38 24.36
CA LEU A 335 -7.74 37.77 24.61
C LEU A 335 -7.94 38.32 26.02
N ARG A 336 -7.36 37.66 27.05
CA ARG A 336 -7.37 38.17 28.44
C ARG A 336 -6.74 39.55 28.54
N ASN A 337 -5.54 39.72 27.99
CA ASN A 337 -4.85 41.02 27.97
C ASN A 337 -5.66 42.10 27.24
N GLN A 338 -6.39 41.72 26.19
CA GLN A 338 -7.23 42.64 25.43
C GLN A 338 -8.46 43.07 26.23
N GLN A 339 -9.10 42.14 26.95
CA GLN A 339 -10.18 42.43 27.89
C GLN A 339 -9.70 43.32 29.05
N GLU A 340 -8.57 42.99 29.67
CA GLU A 340 -7.97 43.82 30.73
C GLU A 340 -7.63 45.23 30.23
N LYS A 341 -7.12 45.34 29.00
CA LYS A 341 -6.87 46.64 28.37
C LYS A 341 -8.18 47.42 28.17
N GLU A 342 -9.24 46.76 27.73
CA GLU A 342 -10.57 47.39 27.58
C GLU A 342 -11.13 47.85 28.93
N THR A 343 -11.07 47.02 29.98
CA THR A 343 -11.55 47.40 31.31
C THR A 343 -10.77 48.58 31.88
N VAL A 344 -9.44 48.55 31.81
CA VAL A 344 -8.59 49.66 32.27
C VAL A 344 -8.86 50.93 31.45
N SER A 345 -9.11 50.81 30.14
CA SER A 345 -9.46 51.97 29.32
C SER A 345 -10.81 52.58 29.71
N SER A 346 -11.80 51.75 30.06
CA SER A 346 -13.10 52.20 30.57
C SER A 346 -12.94 52.91 31.91
N GLU A 347 -12.20 52.32 32.85
CA GLU A 347 -11.91 52.92 34.15
C GLU A 347 -11.17 54.27 34.01
N LEU A 348 -10.22 54.36 33.08
CA LEU A 348 -9.51 55.60 32.78
C LEU A 348 -10.46 56.67 32.23
N GLU A 349 -11.40 56.29 31.36
CA GLU A 349 -12.37 57.20 30.78
C GLU A 349 -13.38 57.69 31.84
N GLU A 350 -13.82 56.81 32.74
CA GLU A 350 -14.63 57.17 33.91
C GLU A 350 -13.89 58.12 34.85
N GLU A 351 -12.61 57.83 35.16
CA GLU A 351 -11.78 58.71 36.00
C GLU A 351 -11.54 60.07 35.31
N ARG A 352 -11.37 60.09 33.99
CA ARG A 352 -11.33 61.33 33.20
C ARG A 352 -12.63 62.12 33.31
N GLN A 353 -13.78 61.48 33.16
CA GLN A 353 -15.08 62.12 33.32
C GLN A 353 -15.25 62.66 34.74
N ARG A 354 -14.83 61.89 35.75
CA ARG A 354 -14.84 62.33 37.15
C ARG A 354 -13.95 63.55 37.36
N ARG A 355 -12.72 63.57 36.81
CA ARG A 355 -11.84 64.75 36.85
C ARG A 355 -12.47 65.98 36.18
N LEU A 356 -13.04 65.82 34.98
CA LEU A 356 -13.72 66.91 34.28
C LEU A 356 -14.90 67.46 35.08
N ALA A 357 -15.67 66.59 35.73
CA ALA A 357 -16.78 67.00 36.60
C ALA A 357 -16.27 67.80 37.82
N VAL A 358 -15.19 67.35 38.45
CA VAL A 358 -14.56 68.09 39.56
C VAL A 358 -14.01 69.44 39.09
N ASP A 359 -13.30 69.50 37.96
CA ASP A 359 -12.79 70.74 37.39
C ASP A 359 -13.93 71.71 37.05
N ALA A 360 -15.06 71.21 36.54
CA ALA A 360 -16.25 72.02 36.26
C ALA A 360 -16.87 72.60 37.55
N ILE A 361 -17.01 71.79 38.61
CA ILE A 361 -17.50 72.24 39.92
C ILE A 361 -16.54 73.27 40.52
N LEU A 362 -15.22 73.03 40.46
CA LEU A 362 -14.21 73.98 40.93
C LEU A 362 -14.25 75.29 40.13
N CYS A 363 -14.45 75.24 38.82
CA CYS A 363 -14.62 76.42 37.98
C CYS A 363 -15.91 77.17 38.33
N GLN A 364 -17.03 76.48 38.57
CA GLN A 364 -18.29 77.09 39.02
C GLN A 364 -18.16 77.72 40.41
N ALA A 365 -17.47 77.06 41.35
CA ALA A 365 -17.18 77.63 42.67
C ALA A 365 -16.26 78.85 42.56
N ALA A 366 -15.21 78.79 41.74
CA ALA A 366 -14.29 79.89 41.51
C ALA A 366 -14.96 81.08 40.81
N THR A 367 -15.86 80.83 39.85
CA THR A 367 -16.66 81.87 39.18
C THR A 367 -17.70 82.47 40.12
N SER A 368 -18.42 81.66 40.91
CA SER A 368 -19.35 82.16 41.93
C SER A 368 -18.63 83.05 42.96
N LEU A 369 -17.44 82.64 43.43
CA LEU A 369 -16.59 83.46 44.30
C LEU A 369 -16.11 84.74 43.60
N LYS A 370 -15.77 84.66 42.30
CA LYS A 370 -15.32 85.80 41.50
C LYS A 370 -16.45 86.81 41.25
N ASP A 371 -17.65 86.35 40.90
CA ASP A 371 -18.82 87.19 40.65
C ASP A 371 -19.25 87.90 41.94
N LEU A 372 -19.24 87.21 43.09
CA LEU A 372 -19.48 87.80 44.41
C LEU A 372 -18.40 88.80 44.86
N LEU A 373 -17.13 88.60 44.47
CA LEU A 373 -16.05 89.55 44.74
C LEU A 373 -16.06 90.75 43.79
N LEU A 374 -16.65 90.63 42.60
CA LEU A 374 -16.82 91.70 41.61
C LEU A 374 -18.10 92.51 41.82
N GLU A 375 -19.17 91.94 42.40
CA GLU A 375 -20.35 92.68 42.91
C GLU A 375 -20.00 93.69 44.02
N LYS A 376 -18.79 93.63 44.56
CA LYS A 376 -18.23 94.59 45.52
C LYS A 376 -18.05 96.01 44.95
N ASN A 377 -18.17 96.21 43.63
CA ASN A 377 -17.84 97.46 42.95
C ASN A 377 -19.03 98.21 42.32
N GLY A 378 -20.27 97.93 42.73
CA GLY A 378 -21.44 98.75 42.39
C GLY A 378 -21.91 99.56 43.60
N ASP A 379 -21.69 100.87 43.57
CA ASP A 379 -22.03 101.84 44.62
C ASP A 379 -23.43 101.68 45.23
N CYS A 380 -23.54 101.77 46.56
CA CYS A 380 -24.30 102.81 47.27
C CYS A 380 -24.39 102.56 48.79
N LYS A 381 -23.96 103.59 49.52
CA LYS A 381 -24.24 104.08 50.89
C LYS A 381 -24.93 103.18 51.93
N GLU A 382 -24.38 103.33 53.16
CA GLU A 382 -24.98 103.12 54.49
C GLU A 382 -26.26 102.28 54.54
N ASP A 383 -26.19 101.07 55.12
CA ASP A 383 -27.17 100.60 56.10
C ASP A 383 -26.85 99.19 56.64
N GLY A 384 -26.98 99.07 57.97
CA GLY A 384 -27.41 97.87 58.68
C GLY A 384 -26.55 96.61 58.62
N ASP A 385 -26.06 96.19 59.78
CA ASP A 385 -25.43 94.87 60.04
C ASP A 385 -26.27 93.66 59.54
N GLY A 386 -27.58 93.86 59.33
CA GLY A 386 -28.49 92.86 58.76
C GLY A 386 -28.30 92.56 57.25
N THR A 387 -27.86 93.53 56.42
CA THR A 387 -27.71 93.30 54.97
C THR A 387 -26.42 92.56 54.59
N LYS A 388 -25.42 92.56 55.49
CA LYS A 388 -24.25 91.69 55.42
C LYS A 388 -24.60 90.24 55.74
N LEU A 389 -25.45 90.05 56.75
CA LEU A 389 -25.88 88.72 57.21
C LEU A 389 -26.73 88.01 56.15
N GLU A 390 -27.63 88.71 55.47
CA GLU A 390 -28.43 88.14 54.37
C GLU A 390 -27.59 87.78 53.13
N ARG A 391 -26.53 88.55 52.84
CA ARG A 391 -25.57 88.20 51.77
C ARG A 391 -24.69 87.02 52.16
N GLN A 392 -24.21 86.97 53.40
CA GLN A 392 -23.49 85.81 53.93
C GLN A 392 -24.37 84.55 53.91
N ASN A 393 -25.66 84.68 54.26
CA ASN A 393 -26.60 83.56 54.17
C ASN A 393 -26.82 83.12 52.71
N ARG A 394 -27.00 84.03 51.75
CA ARG A 394 -27.09 83.66 50.32
C ARG A 394 -25.81 82.98 49.81
N MET A 395 -24.63 83.49 50.16
CA MET A 395 -23.33 82.86 49.84
C MET A 395 -23.23 81.44 50.41
N LEU A 396 -23.57 81.28 51.69
CA LEU A 396 -23.60 79.98 52.34
C LEU A 396 -24.61 79.05 51.67
N GLN A 397 -25.75 79.57 51.19
CA GLN A 397 -26.80 78.78 50.55
C GLN A 397 -26.44 78.36 49.12
N GLU A 398 -25.79 79.22 48.33
CA GLU A 398 -25.26 78.85 47.00
C GLU A 398 -24.07 77.89 47.09
N MET A 399 -23.16 78.10 48.06
CA MET A 399 -22.09 77.14 48.37
C MET A 399 -22.64 75.81 48.88
N LEU A 400 -23.72 75.83 49.67
CA LEU A 400 -24.40 74.64 50.16
C LEU A 400 -25.09 73.88 49.02
N MET A 401 -25.75 74.58 48.10
CA MET A 401 -26.35 73.98 46.90
C MET A 401 -25.29 73.36 45.97
N LEU A 402 -24.14 74.02 45.81
CA LEU A 402 -23.02 73.47 45.06
C LEU A 402 -22.43 72.23 45.74
N LEU A 403 -22.30 72.24 47.07
CA LEU A 403 -21.89 71.08 47.88
C LEU A 403 -22.89 69.93 47.81
N ASP A 404 -24.20 70.21 47.82
CA ASP A 404 -25.23 69.19 47.65
C ASP A 404 -25.19 68.59 46.24
N SER A 405 -25.01 69.42 45.22
CA SER A 405 -24.85 68.95 43.84
C SER A 405 -23.57 68.13 43.62
N SER A 406 -22.45 68.50 44.28
CA SER A 406 -21.21 67.72 44.22
C SER A 406 -21.32 66.41 45.00
N ALA A 407 -22.01 66.41 46.14
CA ALA A 407 -22.28 65.22 46.94
C ALA A 407 -23.20 64.21 46.21
N ILE A 408 -24.18 64.68 45.43
CA ILE A 408 -25.03 63.83 44.59
C ILE A 408 -24.22 63.15 43.47
N LEU A 409 -23.19 63.83 42.96
CA LEU A 409 -22.24 63.28 41.99
C LEU A 409 -21.15 62.38 42.64
N GLY A 410 -21.21 62.18 43.96
CA GLY A 410 -20.29 61.33 44.71
C GLY A 410 -18.96 61.99 45.07
N PHE A 411 -18.83 63.32 44.92
CA PHE A 411 -17.61 64.06 45.25
C PHE A 411 -17.73 64.75 46.61
N GLY A 412 -16.89 64.31 47.56
CA GLY A 412 -16.80 64.86 48.91
C GLY A 412 -17.79 64.25 49.90
N PRO A 413 -17.59 64.47 51.21
CA PRO A 413 -18.47 63.94 52.25
C PRO A 413 -19.90 64.50 52.10
N SER A 414 -20.90 63.60 52.07
CA SER A 414 -22.31 64.00 52.14
C SER A 414 -22.57 64.72 53.46
N LEU A 415 -23.59 65.59 53.50
CA LEU A 415 -23.97 66.33 54.72
C LEU A 415 -24.24 65.43 55.95
N GLN A 416 -24.51 64.13 55.75
CA GLN A 416 -24.63 63.16 56.83
C GLN A 416 -23.30 62.88 57.55
N ASN A 417 -22.16 63.00 56.86
CA ASN A 417 -20.83 62.79 57.46
C ASN A 417 -20.37 63.96 58.35
N PHE A 418 -21.03 65.12 58.26
CA PHE A 418 -20.78 66.27 59.14
C PHE A 418 -21.69 66.29 60.38
N GLN A 419 -22.64 65.36 60.49
CA GLN A 419 -23.41 65.16 61.74
C GLN A 419 -22.55 64.35 62.72
N SER A 420 -21.91 65.06 63.66
CA SER A 420 -21.12 64.46 64.73
C SER A 420 -22.01 63.64 65.68
N THR A 421 -22.12 62.33 65.43
CA THR A 421 -22.44 61.36 66.49
C THR A 421 -21.13 60.89 67.12
N LYS A 422 -20.76 61.52 68.23
CA LYS A 422 -19.70 61.05 69.12
C LYS A 422 -20.07 59.66 69.66
N GLY A 423 -19.24 58.68 69.36
CA GLY A 423 -19.23 57.37 69.98
C GLY A 423 -17.82 56.78 69.89
N TYR A 424 -17.02 57.04 70.91
CA TYR A 424 -15.75 56.36 71.13
C TYR A 424 -16.02 54.88 71.45
N SER A 425 -15.37 53.95 70.76
CA SER A 425 -14.78 52.79 71.43
C SER A 425 -13.68 52.17 70.56
N LEU A 426 -12.62 51.81 71.27
CA LEU A 426 -11.34 51.34 70.78
C LEU A 426 -11.41 49.96 70.10
N ASP A 427 -10.48 49.81 69.17
CA ASP A 427 -9.90 48.59 68.61
C ASP A 427 -9.80 47.45 69.65
N PRO A 428 -10.04 46.20 69.23
CA PRO A 428 -8.90 45.30 69.25
C PRO A 428 -8.88 44.32 68.07
N GLY A 429 -7.66 44.04 67.63
CA GLY A 429 -7.27 42.63 67.51
C GLY A 429 -6.94 42.18 66.11
N ILE A 430 -5.68 42.40 65.75
CA ILE A 430 -4.88 41.43 65.01
C ILE A 430 -5.11 40.03 65.60
N SER A 431 -5.60 39.09 64.78
CA SER A 431 -5.34 37.66 64.98
C SER A 431 -5.04 37.00 63.63
N PRO A 432 -3.87 36.36 63.51
CA PRO A 432 -3.40 35.72 62.28
C PRO A 432 -3.95 34.29 62.18
N LYS A 433 -4.16 33.80 60.97
CA LYS A 433 -4.09 32.37 60.70
C LYS A 433 -2.91 32.11 59.77
N ASP A 434 -1.87 31.58 60.40
CA ASP A 434 -1.00 30.51 59.92
C ASP A 434 -1.19 30.12 58.44
N ASN A 435 -0.17 30.32 57.62
CA ASN A 435 0.97 29.40 57.65
C ASN A 435 2.19 29.97 56.92
N ARG A 436 3.33 29.86 57.61
CA ARG A 436 4.66 30.18 57.10
C ARG A 436 5.10 29.11 56.08
N LYS A 437 5.48 29.60 54.89
CA LYS A 437 6.69 29.25 54.10
C LYS A 437 6.86 27.79 53.60
N PRO A 438 7.76 27.50 52.62
CA PRO A 438 8.74 28.38 51.99
C PRO A 438 8.79 28.36 50.46
N VAL A 439 9.47 29.38 49.96
CA VAL A 439 10.16 29.43 48.67
C VAL A 439 11.29 28.38 48.64
N SER A 440 11.21 27.50 47.63
CA SER A 440 12.26 26.82 46.86
C SER A 440 13.48 26.16 47.52
N GLN A 441 13.72 24.90 47.13
CA GLN A 441 14.91 24.33 46.47
C GLN A 441 15.22 22.92 47.02
N ILE A 442 15.22 21.92 46.15
CA ILE A 442 16.20 20.82 46.13
C ILE A 442 16.13 20.13 44.77
N LEU A 443 17.26 20.19 44.09
CA LEU A 443 17.66 19.34 42.98
C LEU A 443 17.38 17.87 43.28
N LYS A 444 16.74 17.15 42.36
CA LYS A 444 17.00 15.71 42.15
C LYS A 444 17.10 15.45 40.66
N GLY A 445 18.22 14.85 40.29
CA GLY A 445 18.62 14.55 38.91
C GLY A 445 17.78 13.44 38.25
N PRO A 446 18.25 12.95 37.10
CA PRO A 446 17.45 12.18 36.16
C PRO A 446 17.22 10.74 36.63
N GLY A 447 15.99 10.26 36.41
CA GLY A 447 15.60 8.85 36.50
C GLY A 447 14.94 8.44 37.81
N ILE A 448 13.60 8.46 37.85
CA ILE A 448 12.68 7.47 38.47
C ILE A 448 11.23 7.88 38.06
N PRO A 449 10.39 6.95 37.56
CA PRO A 449 9.06 7.25 37.01
C PRO A 449 7.97 7.34 38.10
N SER A 450 7.05 8.31 37.94
CA SER A 450 5.86 8.45 38.76
C SER A 450 4.73 7.56 38.23
N HIS A 451 4.54 6.39 38.83
CA HIS A 451 3.27 5.67 38.75
C HIS A 451 2.55 5.82 40.09
N TYR A 452 1.24 6.07 40.01
CA TYR A 452 0.22 6.19 41.07
C TYR A 452 -0.09 7.61 41.56
N GLN A 453 -1.31 8.06 41.22
CA GLN A 453 -2.06 9.13 41.90
C GLN A 453 -3.16 8.49 42.78
N ILE A 454 -3.52 9.19 43.85
CA ILE A 454 -4.53 8.81 44.85
C ILE A 454 -5.91 8.66 44.18
N GLY A 455 -6.46 7.44 44.18
CA GLY A 455 -7.79 7.13 43.61
C GLY A 455 -7.96 5.76 42.97
N ASN A 456 -6.89 5.00 42.71
CA ASN A 456 -7.01 3.65 42.13
C ASN A 456 -7.17 2.58 43.22
N LEU A 457 -8.34 1.94 43.27
CA LEU A 457 -8.59 0.74 44.06
C LEU A 457 -7.74 -0.42 43.51
N GLY A 458 -6.90 -0.96 44.37
CA GLY A 458 -5.87 -1.94 44.03
C GLY A 458 -6.40 -3.27 43.51
N LEU A 459 -5.83 -3.70 42.39
CA LEU A 459 -5.60 -5.11 42.08
C LEU A 459 -4.15 -5.23 41.62
N VAL A 460 -3.39 -6.04 42.37
CA VAL A 460 -1.94 -6.23 42.27
C VAL A 460 -1.62 -7.30 41.20
N PRO A 461 -0.69 -7.04 40.26
CA PRO A 461 0.00 -8.11 39.54
C PRO A 461 1.19 -8.62 40.34
N ARG A 462 1.24 -9.94 40.55
CA ARG A 462 2.35 -10.65 41.20
C ARG A 462 3.60 -10.66 40.31
N GLN A 463 4.73 -10.65 40.99
CA GLN A 463 6.08 -10.84 40.49
C GLN A 463 6.35 -12.34 40.31
N ASP A 464 6.80 -12.78 39.14
CA ASP A 464 7.43 -14.10 38.98
C ASP A 464 8.83 -13.93 38.37
N VAL A 465 9.79 -14.40 39.16
CA VAL A 465 11.21 -14.54 38.84
C VAL A 465 11.37 -15.82 38.04
N ALA A 466 11.91 -15.77 36.82
CA ALA A 466 12.51 -16.96 36.20
C ALA A 466 13.56 -16.65 35.12
N ILE A 467 14.82 -16.77 35.56
CA ILE A 467 15.87 -17.60 34.94
C ILE A 467 16.57 -17.06 33.67
N ALA A 468 17.69 -16.38 33.96
CA ALA A 468 18.90 -16.44 33.17
C ALA A 468 19.52 -17.86 33.23
N VAL A 469 19.19 -18.73 32.29
CA VAL A 469 20.01 -19.91 31.90
C VAL A 469 19.77 -20.17 30.41
N LEU A 470 20.55 -19.52 29.53
CA LEU A 470 20.61 -19.91 28.12
C LEU A 470 22.01 -19.71 27.51
N SER A 471 23.05 -19.95 28.32
CA SER A 471 24.45 -20.00 27.86
C SER A 471 25.19 -21.19 28.46
N LYS A 472 24.77 -22.42 28.11
CA LYS A 472 25.55 -23.68 28.15
C LYS A 472 24.62 -24.88 27.94
N ILE A 473 24.35 -25.24 26.69
CA ILE A 473 24.28 -26.65 26.25
C ILE A 473 24.79 -26.65 24.80
N GLY A 474 26.11 -26.83 24.67
CA GLY A 474 26.64 -27.55 23.54
C GLY A 474 26.73 -29.03 23.94
N MET A 475 26.62 -29.89 22.93
CA MET A 475 26.89 -31.34 22.93
C MET A 475 25.69 -32.24 23.29
N LEU A 476 25.63 -33.39 22.57
CA LEU A 476 24.58 -34.43 22.47
C LEU A 476 23.55 -34.13 21.35
N SER A 477 23.37 -34.87 20.24
CA SER A 477 23.80 -36.19 19.74
C SER A 477 23.56 -36.20 18.20
N LYS A 478 24.49 -36.59 17.31
CA LYS A 478 24.75 -37.96 16.80
C LYS A 478 23.52 -38.80 16.41
N THR A 479 23.38 -38.99 15.10
CA THR A 479 22.95 -40.19 14.35
C THR A 479 21.53 -40.74 14.53
N THR A 480 20.86 -40.87 13.38
CA THR A 480 20.15 -42.09 12.94
C THR A 480 19.42 -42.88 14.03
N ARG A 481 18.10 -42.65 14.16
CA ARG A 481 17.19 -43.70 14.62
C ARG A 481 15.90 -43.72 13.84
N LEU A 482 15.81 -44.80 13.08
CA LEU A 482 14.63 -45.47 12.54
C LEU A 482 13.51 -45.59 13.59
N GLY A 483 12.27 -45.50 13.11
CA GLY A 483 11.05 -45.95 13.79
C GLY A 483 10.12 -46.66 12.80
N PRO A 484 9.23 -47.58 13.26
CA PRO A 484 8.95 -48.82 12.55
C PRO A 484 7.55 -48.98 11.92
N LEU A 485 7.49 -49.86 10.92
CA LEU A 485 6.44 -50.84 10.55
C LEU A 485 4.98 -50.39 10.36
N ARG A 486 4.51 -50.47 9.10
CA ARG A 486 3.23 -51.13 8.76
C ARG A 486 3.49 -52.29 7.80
N ARG A 487 2.95 -53.46 8.16
CA ARG A 487 2.90 -54.69 7.36
C ARG A 487 1.79 -54.59 6.30
N THR A 488 2.04 -55.17 5.13
CA THR A 488 1.05 -55.97 4.40
C THR A 488 1.75 -57.24 3.88
N PRO A 489 1.08 -58.40 3.86
CA PRO A 489 1.66 -59.67 3.46
C PRO A 489 1.61 -59.82 1.94
N ASP A 490 2.68 -60.36 1.35
CA ASP A 490 2.61 -61.40 0.33
C ASP A 490 4.04 -61.79 -0.08
N THR A 491 4.42 -63.02 0.26
CA THR A 491 5.60 -63.71 -0.27
C THR A 491 5.20 -64.48 -1.53
N PRO A 492 6.13 -64.72 -2.47
CA PRO A 492 6.82 -66.00 -2.39
C PRO A 492 8.35 -65.87 -2.29
N LYS A 493 8.92 -66.85 -1.59
CA LYS A 493 10.35 -67.07 -1.34
C LYS A 493 10.92 -67.97 -2.44
N GLU A 494 12.11 -67.64 -2.92
CA GLU A 494 13.17 -68.48 -3.52
C GLU A 494 14.19 -67.48 -4.11
N LEU A 495 15.51 -67.54 -4.01
CA LEU A 495 16.47 -68.50 -3.50
C LEU A 495 17.83 -67.78 -3.56
N ILE A 496 18.44 -67.36 -2.44
CA ILE A 496 19.85 -66.94 -2.42
C ILE A 496 20.49 -67.42 -1.11
N SER A 497 21.35 -68.43 -1.23
CA SER A 497 22.29 -68.82 -0.20
C SER A 497 23.58 -69.28 -0.87
N TRP A 498 24.46 -68.37 -1.27
CA TRP A 498 25.88 -68.73 -1.41
C TRP A 498 26.75 -67.60 -0.89
N THR A 499 27.49 -67.98 0.14
CA THR A 499 28.46 -67.24 0.93
C THR A 499 29.76 -67.08 0.16
N GLN A 500 30.38 -65.94 0.43
CA GLN A 500 31.72 -65.53 0.05
C GLN A 500 32.76 -66.41 0.76
N GLU A 501 33.59 -67.13 0.01
CA GLU A 501 34.88 -67.64 0.47
C GLU A 501 35.99 -67.02 -0.40
N GLU A 502 36.77 -66.13 0.20
CA GLU A 502 38.06 -65.69 -0.31
C GLU A 502 39.12 -66.69 0.15
N ASN A 503 39.93 -67.19 -0.78
CA ASN A 503 41.26 -67.73 -0.49
C ASN A 503 42.21 -67.36 -1.63
N PRO A 504 43.40 -66.80 -1.35
CA PRO A 504 44.37 -66.42 -2.37
C PRO A 504 45.37 -67.54 -2.62
N ILE A 505 45.61 -67.87 -3.90
CA ILE A 505 46.73 -68.74 -4.31
C ILE A 505 47.74 -67.91 -5.09
N LYS A 506 48.98 -67.89 -4.57
CA LYS A 506 50.21 -67.42 -5.23
C LYS A 506 50.71 -68.50 -6.19
N LEU A 507 51.22 -68.13 -7.38
CA LEU A 507 52.63 -68.30 -7.80
C LEU A 507 52.88 -68.12 -9.32
N SER A 508 54.13 -67.70 -9.59
CA SER A 508 54.98 -67.84 -10.81
C SER A 508 54.79 -66.95 -12.05
N VAL A 509 55.45 -65.79 -12.09
CA VAL A 509 56.82 -65.54 -12.64
C VAL A 509 57.20 -66.15 -14.03
N ILE A 510 57.34 -65.25 -15.03
CA ILE A 510 58.34 -65.13 -16.15
C ILE A 510 58.13 -65.94 -17.47
N PRO A 511 58.56 -65.48 -18.69
CA PRO A 511 59.25 -64.24 -19.10
C PRO A 511 58.62 -63.42 -20.26
N GLU A 512 59.12 -62.19 -20.36
CA GLU A 512 59.19 -61.29 -21.51
C GLU A 512 59.58 -61.95 -22.85
N ILE A 513 58.95 -61.49 -23.94
CA ILE A 513 59.53 -61.52 -25.29
C ILE A 513 59.53 -60.08 -25.81
N SER A 514 60.71 -59.68 -26.28
CA SER A 514 61.11 -58.36 -26.78
C SER A 514 60.42 -57.96 -28.10
N PRO A 515 60.46 -56.66 -28.46
CA PRO A 515 59.80 -56.14 -29.64
C PRO A 515 60.70 -56.23 -30.88
N SER A 516 60.11 -56.45 -32.06
CA SER A 516 60.76 -56.14 -33.34
C SER A 516 59.89 -55.21 -34.18
N PRO A 517 60.46 -54.17 -34.79
CA PRO A 517 59.76 -53.23 -35.66
C PRO A 517 59.95 -53.60 -37.13
N SER A 518 58.89 -53.50 -37.94
CA SER A 518 58.97 -53.05 -39.34
C SER A 518 57.64 -53.23 -40.07
N SER A 519 57.09 -52.13 -40.57
CA SER A 519 56.51 -52.09 -41.91
C SER A 519 56.35 -50.64 -42.35
N LYS A 520 57.04 -50.35 -43.45
CA LYS A 520 57.09 -49.07 -44.14
C LYS A 520 55.73 -48.79 -44.78
N LEU A 521 55.19 -47.58 -44.55
CA LEU A 521 54.15 -47.01 -45.39
C LEU A 521 54.76 -46.62 -46.74
N VAL A 522 54.27 -47.23 -47.81
CA VAL A 522 54.51 -46.79 -49.19
C VAL A 522 53.40 -45.80 -49.55
N THR A 523 53.81 -44.56 -49.79
CA THR A 523 53.04 -43.55 -50.51
C THR A 523 53.03 -43.89 -52.00
N MET A 524 51.84 -44.02 -52.58
CA MET A 524 51.65 -44.00 -54.03
C MET A 524 50.74 -42.82 -54.34
N GLY A 525 51.35 -41.76 -54.85
CA GLY A 525 50.68 -40.73 -55.63
C GLY A 525 50.92 -41.00 -57.10
N LYS A 526 49.83 -41.13 -57.86
CA LYS A 526 49.65 -40.62 -59.22
C LYS A 526 48.16 -40.54 -59.51
#